data_AF-A0A6G2DCK2-F1
#
_entry.id   AF-A0A6G2DCK2-F1
#
_cell.length_a   1.000
_cell.length_b   1.000
_cell.length_c   1.000
_cell.angle_alpha   90.00
_cell.angle_beta   90.00
_cell.angle_gamma   90.00
#
_symmetry.space_group_name_H-M   'P 1'
#
loop_
_entity.id
_entity.type
_entity.pdbx_description
1 polymer ?
#
loop_
_entity_poly.entity_id
_entity_poly.type
_entity_poly.pdbx_seq_one_letter_code
_entity_poly.pdbx_strand_id
1 'polypeptide(L)'
;MDISQVFRLRRKKLATAKQKNIITLFNNLFSSGFHLVETISFLDRSSLLDKQCVTQMRTGLSQGKSFSEMMESLGCSSAIVTQLSLAEVHGNLHLSLGKIEEYLDNLAKV
;
A
#
# COMPACT_ATOMS: atom_id res chain seq x y z
N MET A 1 3.35 -2.71 -34.01
CA MET A 1 3.32 -2.20 -32.63
C MET A 1 4.50 -2.83 -31.89
N ASP A 2 5.45 -2.03 -31.42
CA ASP A 2 6.74 -2.49 -30.88
C ASP A 2 6.58 -2.97 -29.42
N ILE A 3 6.78 -4.27 -29.17
CA ILE A 3 6.56 -4.93 -27.88
C ILE A 3 7.52 -4.38 -26.79
N SER A 4 8.60 -3.72 -27.18
CA SER A 4 9.61 -3.14 -26.30
C SER A 4 9.11 -1.92 -25.51
N GLN A 5 8.02 -1.27 -25.94
CA GLN A 5 7.43 -0.15 -25.19
C GLN A 5 6.59 -0.58 -24.00
N VAL A 6 6.02 -1.80 -24.01
CA VAL A 6 5.18 -2.32 -22.92
C VAL A 6 5.98 -2.55 -21.64
N PHE A 7 7.28 -2.89 -21.77
CA PHE A 7 8.16 -3.13 -20.63
C PHE A 7 8.69 -1.86 -19.96
N ARG A 8 8.70 -0.71 -20.65
CA ARG A 8 9.24 0.56 -20.11
C ARG A 8 8.31 1.26 -19.12
N LEU A 9 7.05 0.83 -19.01
CA LEU A 9 6.07 1.37 -18.05
C LEU A 9 5.96 0.55 -16.76
N ARG A 10 6.80 -0.48 -16.55
CA ARG A 10 6.86 -1.15 -15.25
C ARG A 10 7.43 -0.17 -14.22
N ARG A 11 6.53 0.54 -13.53
CA ARG A 11 6.85 1.35 -12.35
C ARG A 11 7.81 0.56 -11.46
N LYS A 12 8.89 1.22 -11.06
CA LYS A 12 9.94 0.62 -10.23
C LYS A 12 9.28 0.06 -8.97
N LYS A 13 9.34 -1.25 -8.78
CA LYS A 13 8.78 -1.93 -7.62
C LYS A 13 9.39 -1.30 -6.36
N LEU A 14 8.54 -0.95 -5.40
CA LEU A 14 8.96 -0.37 -4.13
C LEU A 14 9.85 -1.38 -3.38
N ALA A 15 10.89 -0.94 -2.69
CA ALA A 15 11.74 -1.84 -1.92
C ALA A 15 10.93 -2.58 -0.84
N THR A 16 11.23 -3.86 -0.58
CA THR A 16 10.50 -4.71 0.38
C THR A 16 10.39 -4.06 1.76
N ALA A 17 11.48 -3.48 2.26
CA ALA A 17 11.49 -2.76 3.54
C ALA A 17 10.50 -1.58 3.57
N LYS A 18 10.40 -0.83 2.46
CA LYS A 18 9.45 0.28 2.35
C LYS A 18 8.00 -0.23 2.23
N GLN A 19 7.78 -1.38 1.59
CA GLN A 19 6.45 -2.02 1.54
C GLN A 19 6.03 -2.43 2.94
N LYS A 20 6.92 -3.10 3.69
CA LYS A 20 6.67 -3.50 5.08
C LYS A 20 6.33 -2.31 5.95
N ASN A 21 7.13 -1.23 5.91
CA ASN A 21 6.84 -0.03 6.70
C ASN A 21 5.44 0.56 6.42
N ILE A 22 5.05 0.65 5.15
CA ILE A 22 3.71 1.15 4.78
C ILE A 22 2.64 0.21 5.36
N ILE A 23 2.73 -1.10 5.11
CA ILE A 23 1.74 -2.08 5.58
C ILE A 23 1.63 -2.06 7.11
N THR A 24 2.75 -2.02 7.84
CA THR A 24 2.76 -1.94 9.31
C THR A 24 2.05 -0.68 9.83
N LEU A 25 2.32 0.49 9.25
CA LEU A 25 1.66 1.73 9.66
C LEU A 25 0.15 1.67 9.42
N PHE A 26 -0.27 1.18 8.25
CA PHE A 26 -1.69 1.01 7.95
C PHE A 26 -2.36 -0.01 8.89
N ASN A 27 -1.69 -1.13 9.18
CA ASN A 27 -2.21 -2.13 10.10
C ASN A 27 -2.40 -1.55 11.51
N ASN A 28 -1.40 -0.85 12.04
CA ASN A 28 -1.46 -0.23 13.37
C ASN A 28 -2.59 0.80 13.47
N LEU A 29 -2.74 1.65 12.45
CA LEU A 29 -3.76 2.70 12.46
C LEU A 29 -5.17 2.13 12.29
N PHE A 30 -5.37 1.16 11.39
CA PHE A 30 -6.66 0.49 11.26
C PHE A 30 -7.04 -0.30 12.51
N SER A 31 -6.08 -0.98 13.15
CA SER A 31 -6.29 -1.65 14.44
C SER A 31 -6.69 -0.69 15.56
N SER A 32 -6.24 0.57 15.45
CA SER A 32 -6.58 1.65 16.38
C SER A 32 -7.92 2.32 16.04
N GLY A 33 -8.63 1.85 15.02
CA GLY A 33 -9.95 2.36 14.62
C GLY A 33 -9.94 3.46 13.56
N PHE A 34 -8.78 3.81 12.99
CA PHE A 34 -8.71 4.84 11.94
C PHE A 34 -9.29 4.30 10.63
N HIS A 35 -10.07 5.12 9.93
CA HIS A 35 -10.45 4.83 8.54
C HIS A 35 -9.38 5.34 7.56
N LEU A 36 -9.45 4.90 6.29
CA LEU A 36 -8.47 5.24 5.26
C LEU A 36 -8.16 6.74 5.13
N VAL A 37 -9.20 7.58 5.13
CA VAL A 37 -9.08 9.05 5.07
C VAL A 37 -8.33 9.61 6.28
N GLU A 38 -8.65 9.09 7.46
CA GLU A 38 -8.04 9.51 8.72
C GLU A 38 -6.59 9.05 8.81
N THR A 39 -6.32 7.81 8.40
CA THR A 39 -4.97 7.26 8.30
C THR A 39 -4.08 8.12 7.40
N ILE A 40 -4.53 8.47 6.19
CA ILE A 40 -3.76 9.33 5.28
C ILE A 40 -3.56 10.72 5.88
N SER A 41 -4.60 11.29 6.51
CA SER A 41 -4.52 12.59 7.18
C SER A 41 -3.56 12.59 8.37
N PHE A 42 -3.49 11.48 9.12
CA PHE A 42 -2.57 11.27 10.22
C PHE A 42 -1.13 11.14 9.71
N LEU A 43 -0.91 10.38 8.64
CA LEU A 43 0.41 10.19 8.03
C LEU A 43 0.98 11.51 7.46
N ASP A 44 0.11 12.38 6.93
CA ASP A 44 0.48 13.72 6.46
C ASP A 44 1.01 14.62 7.60
N ARG A 45 0.40 14.51 8.78
CA ARG A 45 0.77 15.31 9.96
C ARG A 45 1.95 14.75 10.74
N SER A 46 2.06 13.42 10.82
CA SER A 46 3.04 12.72 11.66
C SER A 46 4.43 12.59 11.02
N SER A 47 4.54 12.75 9.69
CA SER A 47 5.79 12.57 8.94
C SER A 47 6.42 11.17 9.07
N LEU A 48 5.62 10.15 9.42
CA LEU A 48 6.07 8.74 9.55
C LEU A 48 6.32 8.06 8.19
N LEU A 49 5.79 8.65 7.12
CA LEU A 49 6.05 8.23 5.74
C LEU A 49 6.58 9.41 4.93
N ASP A 50 7.33 9.06 3.89
CA ASP A 50 7.82 10.01 2.90
C ASP A 50 6.68 10.87 2.32
N LYS A 51 6.90 12.19 2.26
CA LYS A 51 5.89 13.16 1.83
C LYS A 51 5.38 12.90 0.42
N GLN A 52 6.22 12.39 -0.49
CA GLN A 52 5.77 12.05 -1.85
C GLN A 52 4.81 10.87 -1.83
N CYS A 53 5.08 9.85 -1.01
CA CYS A 53 4.14 8.73 -0.81
C CYS A 53 2.79 9.20 -0.27
N VAL A 54 2.78 10.05 0.77
CA VAL A 54 1.54 10.56 1.35
C VAL A 54 0.77 11.44 0.36
N THR A 55 1.47 12.30 -0.39
CA THR A 55 0.87 13.15 -1.43
C THR A 55 0.21 12.31 -2.53
N GLN A 56 0.86 11.22 -2.95
CA GLN A 56 0.28 10.29 -3.93
C GLN A 56 -0.97 9.59 -3.39
N MET A 57 -0.97 9.14 -2.13
CA MET A 57 -2.16 8.56 -1.51
C MET A 57 -3.30 9.58 -1.40
N ARG A 58 -2.99 10.82 -0.98
CA ARG A 58 -3.98 11.90 -0.91
C ARG A 58 -4.59 12.22 -2.27
N THR A 59 -3.76 12.22 -3.31
CA THR A 59 -4.23 12.39 -4.69
C THR A 59 -5.14 11.23 -5.11
N GLY A 60 -4.73 9.98 -4.84
CA GLY A 60 -5.55 8.81 -5.14
C GLY A 60 -6.90 8.83 -4.42
N LEU A 61 -6.89 9.18 -3.13
CA LEU A 61 -8.10 9.33 -2.34
C LEU A 61 -9.05 10.40 -2.91
N SER A 62 -8.52 11.56 -3.34
CA SER A 62 -9.32 12.62 -3.97
C SER A 62 -9.93 12.20 -5.31
N GLN A 63 -9.34 11.21 -5.97
CA GLN A 63 -9.84 10.61 -7.21
C GLN A 63 -10.80 9.45 -6.97
N GLY A 64 -11.10 9.11 -5.71
CA GLY A 64 -11.97 7.98 -5.35
C GLY A 64 -11.32 6.61 -5.49
N LYS A 65 -9.98 6.54 -5.54
CA LYS A 65 -9.27 5.26 -5.63
C LYS A 65 -9.39 4.46 -4.33
N SER A 66 -9.44 3.14 -4.48
CA SER A 66 -9.37 2.19 -3.38
C SER A 66 -7.99 2.17 -2.72
N PHE A 67 -7.88 1.54 -1.55
CA PHE A 67 -6.61 1.35 -0.87
C PHE A 67 -5.65 0.49 -1.69
N SER A 68 -6.12 -0.60 -2.31
CA SER A 68 -5.31 -1.44 -3.20
C SER A 68 -4.79 -0.68 -4.42
N GLU A 69 -5.61 0.15 -5.07
CA GLU A 69 -5.20 1.01 -6.19
C GLU A 69 -4.16 2.06 -5.78
N MET A 70 -4.25 2.58 -4.56
CA MET A 70 -3.23 3.46 -3.99
C MET A 70 -1.92 2.72 -3.74
N MET A 71 -1.95 1.51 -3.18
CA MET A 71 -0.75 0.70 -2.99
C MET A 71 -0.09 0.33 -4.32
N GLU A 72 -0.88 0.01 -5.35
CA GLU A 72 -0.39 -0.20 -6.70
C GLU A 72 0.31 1.06 -7.25
N SER A 73 -0.31 2.22 -7.06
CA SER A 73 0.25 3.51 -7.50
C SER A 73 1.58 3.84 -6.84
N LEU A 74 1.75 3.47 -5.57
CA LEU A 74 3.02 3.58 -4.84
C LEU A 74 4.09 2.57 -5.29
N GLY A 75 3.71 1.55 -6.07
CA GLY A 75 4.63 0.52 -6.57
C GLY A 75 4.74 -0.72 -5.68
N CYS A 76 3.74 -1.00 -4.83
CA CYS A 76 3.64 -2.28 -4.12
C CYS A 76 3.55 -3.45 -5.11
N SER A 77 3.95 -4.64 -4.66
CA SER A 77 3.91 -5.82 -5.52
C SER A 77 2.47 -6.21 -5.88
N SER A 78 2.27 -6.79 -7.08
CA SER A 78 0.97 -7.28 -7.50
C SER A 78 0.36 -8.28 -6.50
N ALA A 79 1.17 -9.14 -5.87
CA ALA A 79 0.69 -10.05 -4.82
C ALA A 79 0.03 -9.31 -3.65
N ILE A 80 0.66 -8.24 -3.15
CA ILE A 80 0.11 -7.41 -2.08
C ILE A 80 -1.16 -6.69 -2.56
N VAL A 81 -1.12 -6.08 -3.74
CA VAL A 81 -2.28 -5.37 -4.31
C VAL A 81 -3.48 -6.30 -4.44
N THR A 82 -3.28 -7.53 -4.92
CA THR A 82 -4.35 -8.53 -5.03
C THR A 82 -4.91 -8.92 -3.66
N GLN A 83 -4.04 -9.19 -2.67
CA GLN A 83 -4.50 -9.53 -1.32
C GLN A 83 -5.31 -8.38 -0.69
N LEU A 84 -4.88 -7.14 -0.89
CA LEU A 84 -5.60 -5.96 -0.41
C LEU A 84 -6.94 -5.79 -1.12
N SER A 85 -6.98 -5.93 -2.44
CA SER A 85 -8.22 -5.77 -3.22
C SER A 85 -9.29 -6.78 -2.78
N LEU A 86 -8.90 -8.05 -2.59
CA LEU A 86 -9.81 -9.07 -2.04
C LEU A 86 -10.27 -8.72 -0.62
N ALA A 87 -9.36 -8.21 0.22
CA ALA A 87 -9.65 -7.87 1.60
C ALA A 87 -10.60 -6.67 1.73
N GLU A 88 -10.49 -5.68 0.85
CA GLU A 88 -11.40 -4.54 0.77
C GLU A 88 -12.82 -4.99 0.41
N VAL A 89 -12.97 -5.88 -0.57
CA VAL A 89 -14.28 -6.41 -1.01
C VAL A 89 -14.95 -7.24 0.09
N HIS A 90 -14.17 -8.04 0.82
CA HIS A 90 -14.69 -8.95 1.83
C HIS A 90 -14.72 -8.38 3.26
N GLY A 91 -14.27 -7.14 3.47
CA GLY A 91 -14.22 -6.51 4.80
C GLY A 91 -13.17 -7.11 5.74
N ASN A 92 -12.17 -7.82 5.22
CA ASN A 92 -11.15 -8.54 5.99
C ASN A 92 -9.78 -7.85 5.96
N LEU A 93 -9.78 -6.52 5.83
CA LEU A 93 -8.56 -5.74 5.60
C LEU A 93 -7.53 -5.89 6.72
N HIS A 94 -7.97 -5.88 7.98
CA HIS A 94 -7.09 -6.03 9.14
C HIS A 94 -6.37 -7.39 9.17
N LEU A 95 -7.12 -8.50 9.03
CA LEU A 95 -6.54 -9.85 8.96
C LEU A 95 -5.58 -10.00 7.78
N SER A 96 -5.91 -9.37 6.65
CA SER A 96 -5.08 -9.44 5.45
C SER A 96 -3.79 -8.64 5.58
N LEU A 97 -3.83 -7.48 6.22
CA LEU A 97 -2.63 -6.69 6.53
C LEU A 97 -1.66 -7.47 7.41
N GLY A 98 -2.13 -8.15 8.46
CA GLY A 98 -1.28 -9.00 9.29
C GLY A 98 -0.60 -10.14 8.50
N LYS A 99 -1.33 -10.80 7.60
CA LYS A 99 -0.76 -11.84 6.71
C LYS A 99 0.25 -11.26 5.71
N ILE A 100 0.00 -10.06 5.19
CA ILE A 100 0.94 -9.36 4.29
C ILE A 100 2.22 -9.00 5.05
N GLU A 101 2.14 -8.54 6.29
CA GLU A 101 3.32 -8.27 7.12
C GLU A 101 4.16 -9.53 7.35
N GLU A 102 3.51 -10.64 7.70
CA GLU A 102 4.18 -11.93 7.88
C GLU A 102 4.85 -12.39 6.57
N TYR A 103 4.17 -12.25 5.44
CA TYR A 103 4.75 -12.56 4.13
C TYR A 103 6.00 -11.71 3.83
N LEU A 104 5.94 -10.40 4.09
CA LEU A 104 7.08 -9.49 3.89
C LEU A 104 8.23 -9.77 4.86
N ASP A 105 7.94 -10.21 6.08
CA ASP A 105 8.94 -10.64 7.05
C ASP A 105 9.70 -11.88 6.59
N ASN A 106 8.97 -12.88 6.07
CA ASN A 106 9.57 -14.08 5.50
C ASN A 106 10.45 -13.77 4.27
N LEU A 107 10.06 -12.83 3.42
CA LEU A 107 10.89 -12.38 2.31
C LEU A 107 12.17 -11.66 2.73
N ALA A 108 12.19 -11.03 3.90
CA ALA A 108 13.37 -10.32 4.41
C ALA A 108 14.38 -11.24 5.10
N LYS A 109 13.97 -12.47 5.45
CA LYS A 109 14.81 -13.50 6.10
C LYS A 109 15.58 -14.38 5.10
N VAL A 110 15.23 -14.31 3.82
CA VAL A 110 15.86 -15.05 2.70
C VAL A 110 16.89 -14.15 2.02
#